data_AF-A0A958XG39-F1
#
_entry.id   AF-A0A958XG39-F1
#
_cell.length_a   1.000
_cell.length_b   1.000
_cell.length_c   1.000
_cell.angle_alpha   90.00
_cell.angle_beta   90.00
_cell.angle_gamma   90.00
#
_symmetry.space_group_name_H-M   'P 1'
#
loop_
_entity.id
_entity.type
_entity.pdbx_description
1 polymer ?
#
loop_
_entity_poly.entity_id
_entity_poly.type
_entity_poly.pdbx_seq_one_letter_code
_entity_poly.pdbx_strand_id
1 'polypeptide(L)'
;MVVVKIADQDVADKVDTQYIEDQLAGLQNIGIVFVCTGEGGDDDDWTDEEGVHHFVIHLPYKEVRAALDVRPLMLGLVKERLGSSQNYSGET
;
A
#
# COMPACT_ATOMS: atom_id res chain seq x y z
N MET A 1 -4.21 -11.22 5.86
CA MET A 1 -3.77 -9.92 5.32
C MET A 1 -4.98 -9.25 4.74
N VAL A 2 -5.11 -7.93 4.89
CA VAL A 2 -6.25 -7.17 4.35
C VAL A 2 -5.69 -6.05 3.48
N VAL A 3 -6.18 -5.91 2.24
CA VAL A 3 -5.81 -4.78 1.38
C VAL A 3 -7.03 -3.97 1.04
N VAL A 4 -6.99 -2.70 1.40
CA VAL A 4 -8.05 -1.73 1.14
C VAL A 4 -7.53 -0.68 0.18
N LYS A 5 -8.40 -0.19 -0.70
CA LYS A 5 -8.12 0.98 -1.53
C LYS A 5 -9.13 2.09 -1.26
N ILE A 6 -8.63 3.31 -1.17
CA ILE A 6 -9.38 4.56 -1.12
C ILE A 6 -8.89 5.36 -2.31
N ALA A 7 -9.64 5.34 -3.40
CA ALA A 7 -9.22 5.93 -4.66
C ALA A 7 -10.38 6.67 -5.32
N ASP A 8 -10.07 7.78 -5.97
CA ASP A 8 -11.02 8.50 -6.83
C ASP A 8 -11.51 7.60 -7.97
N GLN A 9 -12.76 7.78 -8.40
CA GLN A 9 -13.40 6.87 -9.38
C GLN A 9 -12.62 6.76 -10.71
N ASP A 10 -11.93 7.82 -11.14
CA ASP A 10 -11.10 7.88 -12.36
C ASP A 10 -9.85 6.98 -12.29
N VAL A 11 -9.38 6.67 -11.09
CA VAL A 11 -8.16 5.88 -10.85
C VAL A 11 -8.42 4.56 -10.10
N ALA A 12 -9.60 4.42 -9.49
CA ALA A 12 -9.98 3.25 -8.71
C ALA A 12 -9.95 1.94 -9.51
N ASP A 13 -10.27 1.98 -10.81
CA ASP A 13 -10.20 0.81 -11.70
C ASP A 13 -8.76 0.31 -11.90
N LYS A 14 -7.78 1.22 -11.84
CA LYS A 14 -6.36 0.89 -12.01
C LYS A 14 -5.75 0.26 -10.77
N VAL A 15 -6.28 0.60 -9.59
CA VAL A 15 -5.77 0.12 -8.30
C VAL A 15 -6.28 -1.30 -8.05
N ASP A 16 -5.39 -2.29 -8.25
CA ASP A 16 -5.70 -3.70 -8.10
C ASP A 16 -5.23 -4.21 -6.73
N THR A 17 -6.16 -4.36 -5.80
CA THR A 17 -5.87 -4.84 -4.44
C THR A 17 -5.65 -6.34 -4.39
N GLN A 18 -6.34 -7.11 -5.25
CA GLN A 18 -6.21 -8.57 -5.32
C GLN A 18 -4.80 -8.97 -5.77
N TYR A 19 -4.25 -8.26 -6.75
CA TYR A 19 -2.88 -8.48 -7.19
C TYR A 19 -1.87 -8.31 -6.04
N ILE A 20 -2.08 -7.31 -5.18
CA ILE A 20 -1.21 -7.05 -4.03
C ILE A 20 -1.41 -8.11 -2.94
N GLU A 21 -2.65 -8.54 -2.69
CA GLU A 21 -2.96 -9.64 -1.79
C GLU A 21 -2.25 -10.93 -2.19
N ASP A 22 -2.26 -11.28 -3.48
CA ASP A 22 -1.59 -12.48 -3.99
C ASP A 22 -0.07 -12.39 -3.82
N GLN A 23 0.53 -11.24 -4.19
CA GLN A 23 1.97 -11.02 -4.10
C GLN A 23 2.51 -11.03 -2.67
N LEU A 24 1.66 -10.74 -1.68
CA LEU A 24 2.01 -10.65 -0.27
C LEU A 24 1.28 -11.68 0.57
N ALA A 25 0.71 -12.72 -0.04
CA ALA A 25 -0.01 -13.78 0.63
C ALA A 25 0.81 -14.50 1.72
N GLY A 26 2.14 -14.35 1.70
CA GLY A 26 3.04 -14.84 2.75
C GLY A 26 3.09 -13.99 4.04
N LEU A 27 2.49 -12.79 4.04
CA LEU A 27 2.47 -11.89 5.19
C LEU A 27 1.20 -12.09 6.03
N GLN A 28 1.38 -12.18 7.34
CA GLN A 28 0.31 -12.34 8.32
C GLN A 28 0.31 -11.15 9.28
N ASN A 29 -0.85 -10.80 9.84
CA ASN A 29 -1.05 -9.67 10.75
C ASN A 29 -0.66 -8.30 10.16
N ILE A 30 -0.80 -8.16 8.84
CA ILE A 30 -0.54 -6.91 8.12
C ILE A 30 -1.78 -6.52 7.32
N GLY A 31 -2.16 -5.25 7.42
CA GLY A 31 -3.14 -4.58 6.59
C GLY A 31 -2.46 -3.52 5.72
N ILE A 32 -2.96 -3.29 4.52
CA ILE A 32 -2.41 -2.27 3.61
C ILE A 32 -3.56 -1.44 3.10
N VAL A 33 -3.44 -0.12 3.24
CA VAL A 33 -4.46 0.83 2.80
C VAL A 33 -3.85 1.74 1.77
N PHE A 34 -4.24 1.58 0.52
CA PHE A 34 -3.80 2.45 -0.57
C PHE A 34 -4.71 3.67 -0.65
N VAL A 35 -4.14 4.87 -0.56
CA VAL A 35 -4.87 6.12 -0.73
C VAL A 35 -4.42 6.81 -2.01
N CYS A 36 -5.36 7.01 -2.93
CA CYS A 36 -5.14 7.69 -4.20
C CYS A 36 -6.28 8.68 -4.48
N THR A 37 -6.29 9.75 -3.70
CA THR A 37 -7.26 10.85 -3.83
C THR A 37 -6.56 12.13 -4.26
N GLY A 38 -7.28 13.00 -4.96
CA GLY A 38 -6.73 14.31 -5.39
C GLY A 38 -6.32 15.23 -4.23
N GLU A 39 -6.92 15.06 -3.05
CA GLU A 39 -6.63 15.82 -1.83
C GLU A 39 -5.53 15.19 -0.95
N GLY A 40 -5.11 13.96 -1.24
CA GLY A 40 -4.27 13.17 -0.33
C GLY A 40 -5.08 12.56 0.82
N GLY A 41 -4.46 11.65 1.57
CA GLY A 41 -5.03 11.05 2.79
C GLY A 41 -4.28 11.48 4.06
N ASP A 42 -4.51 10.74 5.14
CA ASP A 42 -3.64 10.75 6.32
C ASP A 42 -2.61 9.61 6.22
N ASP A 43 -1.36 9.83 6.61
CA ASP A 43 -0.26 8.84 6.53
C ASP A 43 -0.12 7.98 7.79
N ASP A 44 -1.07 8.08 8.72
CA ASP A 44 -0.96 7.42 10.03
C ASP A 44 -1.18 5.91 9.89
N ASP A 45 -0.13 5.13 10.10
CA ASP A 45 -0.24 3.69 10.28
C ASP A 45 -0.87 3.38 11.65
N TRP A 46 -1.76 2.41 11.71
CA TRP A 46 -2.42 2.03 12.96
C TRP A 46 -2.42 0.52 13.14
N THR A 47 -2.39 0.07 14.38
CA THR A 47 -2.58 -1.35 14.70
C THR A 47 -3.97 -1.56 15.25
N ASP A 48 -4.74 -2.47 14.65
CA ASP A 48 -6.08 -2.81 15.12
C ASP A 48 -6.05 -3.65 16.40
N GLU A 49 -7.20 -3.77 17.07
CA GLU A 49 -7.34 -4.52 18.33
C GLU A 49 -6.98 -6.02 18.20
N GLU A 50 -6.98 -6.54 16.97
CA GLU A 50 -6.56 -7.90 16.62
C GLU A 50 -5.03 -8.05 16.45
N GLY A 51 -4.26 -6.97 16.60
CA GLY A 51 -2.79 -6.96 16.40
C GLY A 51 -2.37 -6.89 14.94
N VAL A 52 -3.28 -6.49 14.04
CA VAL A 52 -3.01 -6.31 12.61
C VAL A 52 -2.47 -4.90 12.38
N HIS A 53 -1.25 -4.79 11.86
CA HIS A 53 -0.64 -3.49 11.56
C HIS A 53 -1.05 -3.02 10.17
N HIS A 54 -1.85 -1.95 10.11
CA HIS A 54 -2.34 -1.33 8.90
C HIS A 54 -1.38 -0.23 8.44
N PHE A 55 -0.75 -0.45 7.29
CA PHE A 55 0.11 0.52 6.64
C PHE A 55 -0.69 1.35 5.65
N VAL A 56 -0.69 2.67 5.83
CA VAL A 56 -1.25 3.58 4.83
C VAL A 56 -0.17 3.92 3.81
N ILE A 57 -0.51 3.74 2.53
CA ILE A 57 0.38 4.00 1.40
C ILE A 57 -0.30 4.98 0.46
N HIS A 58 0.27 6.16 0.37
CA HIS A 58 -0.20 7.20 -0.53
C HIS A 58 0.35 6.98 -1.93
N LEU A 59 -0.57 6.81 -2.87
CA LEU A 59 -0.25 6.71 -4.28
C LEU A 59 -0.33 8.10 -4.92
N PRO A 60 0.72 8.53 -5.63
CA PRO A 60 0.73 9.81 -6.31
C PRO A 60 -0.36 9.87 -7.39
N TYR A 61 -1.45 10.59 -7.12
CA TYR A 61 -2.64 10.65 -7.99
C TYR A 61 -2.31 10.99 -9.45
N LYS A 62 -1.39 11.93 -9.69
CA LYS A 62 -0.97 12.33 -11.04
C LYS A 62 -0.29 11.19 -11.80
N GLU A 63 0.56 10.42 -11.13
CA GLU A 63 1.24 9.28 -11.76
C GLU A 63 0.30 8.11 -11.96
N VAL A 64 -0.55 7.78 -10.97
CA VAL A 64 -1.56 6.72 -11.09
C VAL A 64 -2.51 7.02 -12.26
N ARG A 65 -2.92 8.30 -12.39
CA ARG A 65 -3.77 8.73 -13.48
C ARG A 65 -3.09 8.61 -14.85
N ALA A 66 -1.84 9.04 -14.96
CA ALA A 66 -1.07 8.98 -16.21
C ALA A 66 -0.58 7.58 -16.57
N ALA A 67 -0.38 6.70 -15.59
CA ALA A 67 0.09 5.34 -15.77
C ALA A 67 -0.99 4.45 -16.39
N LEU A 68 -0.57 3.59 -17.31
CA LEU A 68 -1.42 2.53 -17.85
C LEU A 68 -1.60 1.39 -16.84
N ASP A 69 -0.57 1.14 -16.03
CA ASP A 69 -0.55 0.07 -15.04
C ASP A 69 0.14 0.55 -13.76
N VAL A 70 -0.56 0.44 -12.64
CA VAL A 70 -0.09 0.96 -11.33
C VAL A 70 0.26 -0.17 -10.37
N ARG A 71 0.03 -1.43 -10.76
CA ARG A 71 0.39 -2.61 -9.98
C ARG A 71 1.87 -2.68 -9.59
N PRO A 72 2.83 -2.46 -10.52
CA PRO A 72 4.25 -2.47 -10.15
C PRO A 72 4.60 -1.31 -9.21
N LEU A 73 3.95 -0.16 -9.36
CA LEU A 73 4.15 1.00 -8.49
C LEU A 73 3.64 0.73 -7.07
N MET A 74 2.42 0.22 -6.95
CA MET A 74 1.81 -0.19 -5.68
C MET A 74 2.69 -1.23 -4.96
N LEU A 75 3.11 -2.26 -5.68
CA LEU A 75 3.95 -3.32 -5.12
C LEU A 75 5.31 -2.78 -4.68
N GLY A 76 5.90 -1.87 -5.45
CA GLY A 76 7.15 -1.20 -5.10
C GLY A 76 7.02 -0.46 -3.77
N LEU A 77 6.03 0.42 -3.64
CA LEU A 77 5.79 1.22 -2.43
C LEU A 77 5.53 0.34 -1.19
N VAL A 78 4.75 -0.72 -1.34
CA VAL A 78 4.52 -1.70 -0.27
C VAL A 78 5.82 -2.37 0.15
N LYS A 79 6.60 -2.86 -0.80
CA LYS A 79 7.88 -3.51 -0.52
C LYS A 79 8.89 -2.55 0.10
N GLU A 80 8.89 -1.28 -0.29
CA GLU A 80 9.74 -0.26 0.34
C GLU A 80 9.33 -0.03 1.79
N ARG A 81 8.03 0.07 2.08
CA ARG A 81 7.54 0.24 3.45
C ARG A 81 7.80 -0.99 4.32
N LEU A 82 7.49 -2.18 3.82
CA LEU A 82 7.73 -3.43 4.54
C LEU A 82 9.22 -3.75 4.67
N GLY A 83 10.01 -3.49 3.63
CA GLY A 83 11.45 -3.72 3.58
C GLY A 83 12.24 -2.74 4.44
N SER A 84 11.73 -1.52 4.63
CA SER A 84 12.31 -0.55 5.57
C SER A 84 12.22 -1.02 7.03
N SER A 85 11.27 -1.89 7.38
CA SER A 85 11.23 -2.56 8.70
C SER A 85 12.25 -3.69 8.86
N GLN A 86 12.96 -4.11 7.80
CA GLN A 86 13.97 -5.18 7.85
C GLN A 86 15.42 -4.68 7.73
N ASN A 87 15.64 -3.38 7.61
CA ASN A 87 16.98 -2.79 7.55
C ASN A 87 17.39 -2.06 8.84
N TYR A 88 17.20 -2.71 9.99
CA TYR A 88 17.95 -2.45 11.22
C TYR A 88 18.63 -3.76 11.66
N SER A 89 19.51 -4.27 10.82
CA SER A 89 20.47 -5.32 11.17
C SER A 89 21.63 -5.27 10.19
N GLY A 90 22.47 -4.24 10.32
CA GLY A 90 23.70 -4.16 9.55
C GLY A 90 24.47 -2.89 9.85
N GLU A 91 25.68 -3.07 10.39
CA GLU A 91 26.80 -2.13 10.48
C GLU A 91 26.74 -1.20 11.72
N THR A 92 27.59 -1.30 12.74
CA THR A 92 28.86 -2.03 13.01
C THR A 92 29.09 -2.14 14.51
#